data_AF-A0A5B8NNT1-F1
#
_entry.id   AF-A0A5B8NNT1-F1
#
_cell.length_a   1.000
_cell.length_b   1.000
_cell.length_c   1.000
_cell.angle_alpha   90.00
_cell.angle_beta   90.00
_cell.angle_gamma   90.00
#
_symmetry.space_group_name_H-M   'P 1'
#
loop_
_entity.id
_entity.type
_entity.pdbx_description
1 polymer ?
#
loop_
_entity_poly.entity_id
_entity_poly.type
_entity_poly.pdbx_seq_one_letter_code
_entity_poly.pdbx_strand_id
1 'polypeptide(L)'
;MNWRKKFREWHRRIAGIMILPLIITAITGISYRLLKDWFGWSRDQAHFLMVIHEGEYLGDQLKGIYVLLNGLGVLFLLTTGATMLFSSLAKSGLFSSAKQEESQ
;
A
#
# COMPACT_ATOMS: atom_id res chain seq x y z
N MET A 1 24.76 3.85 14.33
CA MET A 1 23.40 4.35 13.95
C MET A 1 22.46 3.16 13.76
N ASN A 2 21.34 3.08 14.50
CA ASN A 2 20.44 1.92 14.44
C ASN A 2 19.55 1.94 13.19
N TRP A 3 20.08 1.46 12.07
CA TRP A 3 19.45 1.53 10.76
C TRP A 3 18.04 0.88 10.73
N ARG A 4 17.83 -0.21 11.48
CA ARG A 4 16.52 -0.87 11.63
C ARG A 4 15.47 0.01 12.31
N LYS A 5 15.86 0.83 13.29
CA LYS A 5 14.93 1.75 13.98
C LYS A 5 14.53 2.91 13.05
N LYS A 6 15.51 3.49 12.35
CA LYS A 6 15.25 4.54 11.34
C LYS A 6 14.34 4.04 10.22
N PHE A 7 14.54 2.82 9.73
CA PHE A 7 13.70 2.22 8.70
C PHE A 7 12.21 2.13 9.11
N ARG A 8 11.94 1.64 10.33
CA ARG A 8 10.57 1.57 10.90
C ARG A 8 9.96 2.96 11.07
N GLU A 9 10.77 3.92 11.50
CA GLU A 9 10.33 5.31 11.69
C GLU A 9 9.91 5.96 10.36
N TRP A 10 10.71 5.79 9.31
CA TRP A 10 10.39 6.27 7.96
C TRP A 10 9.13 5.61 7.41
N HIS A 11 9.02 4.28 7.52
CA HIS A 11 7.80 3.56 7.12
C HIS A 11 6.57 4.15 7.80
N ARG A 12 6.60 4.31 9.13
CA ARG A 12 5.44 4.82 9.89
C ARG A 12 5.05 6.25 9.50
N ARG A 13 6.03 7.13 9.27
CA ARG A 13 5.76 8.52 8.85
C ARG A 13 5.10 8.59 7.48
N ILE A 14 5.67 7.88 6.51
CA ILE A 14 5.13 7.86 5.14
C ILE A 14 3.79 7.14 5.12
N ALA A 15 3.63 6.05 5.88
CA ALA A 15 2.35 5.33 6.01
C ALA A 15 1.25 6.25 6.53
N GLY A 16 1.51 7.07 7.55
CA GLY A 16 0.53 8.01 8.09
C GLY A 16 -0.01 9.00 7.06
N ILE A 17 0.84 9.44 6.13
CA ILE A 17 0.45 10.37 5.05
C ILE A 17 -0.25 9.61 3.92
N MET A 18 0.31 8.47 3.52
CA MET A 18 -0.13 7.73 2.34
C MET A 18 -1.38 6.88 2.57
N ILE A 19 -1.73 6.51 3.82
CA ILE A 19 -2.87 5.63 4.06
C ILE A 19 -4.18 6.17 3.51
N LEU A 20 -4.40 7.48 3.63
CA LEU A 20 -5.63 8.11 3.16
C LEU A 20 -5.79 8.04 1.62
N PRO A 21 -4.85 8.55 0.81
CA PRO A 21 -4.98 8.46 -0.64
C PRO A 21 -4.95 7.00 -1.13
N LEU A 22 -4.21 6.10 -0.48
CA LEU A 22 -4.20 4.68 -0.84
C LEU A 22 -5.52 3.97 -0.57
N ILE A 23 -6.20 4.27 0.54
CA ILE A 23 -7.53 3.73 0.81
C ILE A 23 -8.54 4.26 -0.22
N ILE A 24 -8.50 5.56 -0.51
CA ILE A 24 -9.41 6.19 -1.48
C ILE A 24 -9.24 5.54 -2.85
N THR A 25 -8.00 5.42 -3.34
CA THR A 25 -7.70 4.81 -4.64
C THR A 25 -8.08 3.33 -4.68
N ALA A 26 -7.80 2.56 -3.63
CA ALA A 26 -8.19 1.15 -3.56
C ALA A 26 -9.72 0.98 -3.60
N ILE A 27 -10.46 1.72 -2.77
CA ILE A 27 -11.93 1.63 -2.70
C ILE A 27 -12.56 2.05 -4.01
N THR A 28 -12.17 3.20 -4.57
CA THR A 28 -12.72 3.70 -5.84
C THR A 28 -12.42 2.76 -7.00
N GLY A 29 -11.19 2.22 -7.08
CA GLY A 29 -10.80 1.29 -8.15
C GLY A 29 -11.56 -0.04 -8.09
N ILE A 30 -11.71 -0.61 -6.89
CA ILE A 30 -12.52 -1.83 -6.67
C ILE A 30 -13.99 -1.54 -7.00
N SER A 31 -14.53 -0.44 -6.48
CA SER A 31 -15.94 -0.06 -6.71
C SER A 31 -16.23 0.14 -8.20
N TYR A 32 -15.33 0.80 -8.93
CA TYR A 32 -15.47 1.03 -10.37
C TYR A 32 -15.57 -0.30 -11.13
N ARG A 33 -14.73 -1.29 -10.81
CA ARG A 33 -14.80 -2.61 -11.44
C ARG A 33 -16.08 -3.34 -11.07
N LEU A 34 -16.45 -3.39 -9.78
CA LEU A 34 -17.66 -4.08 -9.35
C LEU A 34 -18.91 -3.50 -10.01
N LEU A 35 -19.06 -2.16 -10.03
CA LEU A 35 -20.22 -1.51 -10.63
C LEU A 35 -20.32 -1.81 -12.13
N LYS A 36 -19.20 -1.82 -12.85
CA LYS A 36 -19.20 -2.11 -14.29
C LYS A 36 -19.43 -3.59 -14.59
N ASP A 37 -18.68 -4.46 -13.93
CA ASP A 37 -18.60 -5.87 -14.30
C ASP A 37 -19.78 -6.66 -13.72
N TRP A 38 -20.28 -6.28 -12.53
CA TRP A 38 -21.33 -7.03 -11.83
C TRP A 38 -22.68 -6.32 -11.85
N PHE A 39 -22.70 -4.98 -11.77
CA PHE A 39 -23.94 -4.20 -11.76
C PHE A 39 -24.29 -3.60 -13.12
N GLY A 40 -23.46 -3.82 -14.15
CA GLY A 40 -23.73 -3.41 -15.52
C GLY A 40 -23.72 -1.89 -15.75
N TRP A 41 -23.08 -1.12 -14.87
CA TRP A 41 -22.98 0.33 -15.05
C TRP A 41 -22.17 0.68 -16.30
N SER A 42 -22.63 1.71 -17.03
CA SER A 42 -21.88 2.27 -18.13
C SER A 42 -20.62 2.99 -17.63
N ARG A 43 -19.68 3.25 -18.55
CA ARG A 43 -18.46 4.00 -18.22
C ARG A 43 -18.77 5.37 -17.65
N ASP A 44 -19.75 6.06 -18.20
CA ASP A 44 -20.11 7.42 -17.82
C ASP A 44 -20.77 7.45 -16.43
N GLN A 45 -21.62 6.48 -16.13
CA GLN A 45 -22.23 6.33 -14.80
C GLN A 45 -21.17 6.11 -13.71
N ALA A 46 -20.13 5.34 -13.99
CA ALA A 46 -19.06 5.04 -13.04
C ALA A 46 -17.89 6.03 -13.08
N HIS A 47 -17.87 6.99 -14.02
CA HIS A 47 -16.71 7.86 -14.27
C HIS A 47 -16.33 8.72 -13.06
N PHE A 48 -17.29 9.15 -12.26
CA PHE A 48 -17.03 9.92 -11.03
C PHE A 48 -16.06 9.21 -10.06
N LEU A 49 -16.05 7.86 -10.06
CA LEU A 49 -15.09 7.10 -9.26
C LEU A 49 -13.67 7.29 -9.77
N MET A 50 -13.48 7.39 -11.10
CA MET A 50 -12.17 7.65 -11.69
C MET A 50 -11.70 9.08 -11.43
N VAL A 51 -12.62 10.06 -11.41
CA VAL A 51 -12.30 11.44 -11.02
C VAL A 51 -11.72 11.49 -9.61
N ILE A 52 -12.29 10.72 -8.68
CA ILE A 52 -11.78 10.60 -7.30
C ILE A 52 -10.50 9.76 -7.26
N HIS A 53 -10.47 8.63 -7.97
CA HIS A 53 -9.35 7.68 -8.01
C HIS A 53 -8.06 8.30 -8.54
N GLU A 54 -8.14 9.16 -9.55
CA GLU A 54 -6.98 9.78 -10.17
C GLU A 54 -6.70 11.18 -9.60
N GLY A 55 -7.56 11.69 -8.71
CA GLY A 55 -7.44 13.03 -8.17
C GLY A 55 -7.66 14.13 -9.23
N GLU A 56 -8.49 13.85 -10.24
CA GLU A 56 -8.71 14.76 -11.38
C GLU A 56 -9.32 16.10 -10.96
N TYR A 57 -10.06 16.13 -9.84
CA TYR A 57 -10.58 17.36 -9.24
C TYR A 57 -9.49 18.35 -8.78
N LEU A 58 -8.22 17.93 -8.73
CA LEU A 58 -7.06 18.80 -8.44
C LEU A 58 -6.56 19.55 -9.70
N GLY A 59 -7.12 19.24 -10.88
CA GLY A 59 -6.69 19.78 -12.17
C GLY A 59 -5.59 18.94 -12.85
N ASP A 60 -5.44 19.12 -14.16
CA ASP A 60 -4.65 18.25 -15.04
C ASP A 60 -3.19 18.08 -14.61
N GLN A 61 -2.56 19.15 -14.12
CA GLN A 61 -1.16 19.12 -13.69
C GLN A 61 -0.99 18.32 -12.38
N LEU A 62 -1.90 18.49 -11.43
CA LEU A 62 -1.83 17.83 -10.13
C LEU A 62 -2.31 16.37 -10.20
N LYS A 63 -3.18 16.02 -11.14
CA LYS A 63 -3.60 14.64 -11.43
C LYS A 63 -2.39 13.72 -11.64
N GLY A 64 -1.46 14.11 -12.51
CA GLY A 64 -0.25 13.32 -12.78
C GLY A 64 0.64 13.15 -11.54
N ILE A 65 0.80 14.22 -10.75
CA ILE A 65 1.58 14.20 -9.51
C ILE A 65 0.92 13.29 -8.47
N TYR A 66 -0.40 13.38 -8.33
CA TYR A 66 -1.18 12.56 -7.40
C TYR A 66 -1.03 11.06 -7.71
N VAL A 67 -1.18 10.67 -8.97
CA VAL A 67 -1.01 9.28 -9.40
C VAL A 67 0.42 8.79 -9.17
N LEU A 68 1.43 9.62 -9.50
CA LEU A 68 2.84 9.29 -9.28
C LEU A 68 3.15 9.08 -7.80
N LEU A 69 2.71 9.99 -6.93
CA LEU A 69 2.92 9.90 -5.49
C LEU A 69 2.24 8.67 -4.89
N ASN A 70 1.01 8.36 -5.31
CA ASN A 70 0.33 7.13 -4.91
C ASN A 70 1.11 5.88 -5.31
N GLY A 71 1.55 5.79 -6.57
CA GLY A 71 2.34 4.66 -7.06
C GLY A 71 3.65 4.48 -6.29
N LEU A 72 4.41 5.55 -6.09
CA LEU A 72 5.65 5.52 -5.32
C LEU A 72 5.40 5.17 -3.85
N GLY A 73 4.33 5.70 -3.24
CA GLY A 73 3.97 5.41 -1.87
C GLY A 73 3.58 3.95 -1.65
N VAL A 74 2.78 3.35 -2.56
CA VAL A 74 2.49 1.91 -2.51
C VAL A 74 3.77 1.10 -2.58
N LEU A 75 4.63 1.36 -3.56
CA LEU A 75 5.87 0.62 -3.73
C LEU A 75 6.76 0.73 -2.49
N PHE A 76 6.91 1.94 -1.95
CA PHE A 76 7.66 2.16 -0.72
C PHE A 76 7.05 1.39 0.46
N LEU A 77 5.75 1.49 0.69
CA LEU A 77 5.10 0.85 1.83
C LEU A 77 5.09 -0.67 1.73
N LEU A 78 4.87 -1.23 0.54
CA LEU A 78 4.91 -2.68 0.31
C LEU A 78 6.32 -3.23 0.53
N THR A 79 7.33 -2.62 -0.09
CA THR A 79 8.73 -3.10 0.03
C THR A 79 9.22 -3.01 1.47
N THR A 80 8.97 -1.88 2.15
CA THR A 80 9.38 -1.69 3.54
C THR A 80 8.57 -2.55 4.52
N GLY A 81 7.25 -2.65 4.32
CA GLY A 81 6.38 -3.54 5.09
C GLY A 81 6.79 -5.00 4.98
N ALA A 82 6.99 -5.50 3.75
CA ALA A 82 7.43 -6.87 3.48
C ALA A 82 8.79 -7.16 4.13
N THR A 83 9.76 -6.25 3.99
CA THR A 83 11.09 -6.40 4.61
C THR A 83 10.99 -6.54 6.14
N MET A 84 10.13 -5.73 6.78
CA MET A 84 9.92 -5.81 8.22
C MET A 84 9.23 -7.13 8.60
N LEU A 85 8.21 -7.54 7.85
CA LEU A 85 7.47 -8.78 8.05
C LEU A 85 8.40 -10.00 7.96
N PHE A 86 9.16 -10.14 6.87
CA PHE A 86 10.13 -11.22 6.70
C PHE A 86 11.17 -11.25 7.83
N SER A 87 11.67 -10.07 8.24
CA SER A 87 12.64 -10.00 9.35
C SER A 87 12.04 -10.37 10.72
N SER A 88 10.72 -10.22 10.88
CA SER A 88 10.00 -10.61 12.09
C SER A 88 9.73 -12.12 12.10
N LEU A 89 9.29 -12.66 10.97
CA LEU A 89 9.04 -14.09 10.78
C LEU A 89 10.32 -14.91 10.97
N ALA A 90 11.43 -14.50 10.35
CA ALA A 90 12.73 -15.17 10.50
C ALA A 90 13.24 -15.19 11.95
N LYS A 91 12.86 -14.21 12.78
CA LYS A 91 13.21 -14.17 14.21
C LYS A 91 12.29 -14.99 15.10
N SER A 92 11.07 -15.31 14.66
CA SER A 92 10.03 -15.94 15.49
C SER A 92 10.22 -17.44 15.76
N GLY A 93 11.38 -18.01 15.43
CA GLY A 93 11.85 -19.22 16.10
C GLY A 93 11.27 -20.55 15.62
N LEU A 94 10.58 -20.62 14.47
CA LEU A 94 10.22 -21.94 13.89
C LEU A 94 11.44 -22.80 13.52
N PHE A 95 12.63 -22.19 13.38
CA PHE A 95 13.89 -22.87 13.04
C PHE A 95 14.93 -22.88 14.18
N SER A 96 14.62 -22.34 15.36
CA SER A 96 15.58 -22.29 16.48
C SER A 96 15.41 -23.41 17.51
N SER A 97 14.25 -24.06 17.57
CA SER A 97 14.02 -25.16 18.52
C SER A 97 14.72 -26.47 18.09
N ALA A 98 14.94 -26.69 16.79
CA ALA A 98 15.56 -27.92 16.29
C ALA A 98 17.07 -28.04 16.60
N LYS A 99 17.73 -26.96 17.03
CA LYS A 99 19.18 -26.95 17.29
C LYS A 99 19.54 -27.13 18.77
N GLN A 100 18.55 -27.16 19.67
CA GLN A 100 18.78 -27.36 21.11
C GLN A 100 18.66 -28.83 21.54
N GLU A 101 18.04 -29.68 20.71
CA GLU A 101 17.87 -31.12 20.98
C GLU A 101 19.11 -31.95 20.58
N GLU A 102 19.96 -31.44 19.70
CA GLU A 102 21.17 -32.15 19.22
C GLU A 102 22.42 -31.88 20.07
N SER A 103 22.30 -31.07 21.14
CA SER A 103 23.40 -30.69 22.04
C SER A 103 23.16 -31.07 23.51
N GLN A 104 22.19 -31.94 23.79
CA GLN A 104 21.99 -32.59 25.09
C GLN A 104 22.25 -34.09 24.96
#